data_AF-A0A929QJ26-F1
#
_entry.id   AF-A0A929QJ26-F1
#
_cell.length_a   1.000
_cell.length_b   1.000
_cell.length_c   1.000
_cell.angle_alpha   90.00
_cell.angle_beta   90.00
_cell.angle_gamma   90.00
#
_symmetry.space_group_name_H-M   'P 1'
#
loop_
_entity.id
_entity.type
_entity.pdbx_description
1 polymer ?
#
loop_
_entity_poly.entity_id
_entity_poly.type
_entity_poly.pdbx_seq_one_letter_code
_entity_poly.pdbx_strand_id
1 'polypeptide(L)'
;MVNTRRINEQYKRYEAWLEQNKDSRFVIIELGAGLAVPTIRNFGEKFVKRSKKATLIRINPRDNYISEYIGISLKCGALDGLRQILC
;
A
#
# COMPACT_ATOMS: atom_id res chain seq x y z
N MET A 1 23.44 -7.40 14.06
CA MET A 1 22.41 -6.88 14.99
C MET A 1 21.51 -5.92 14.23
N VAL A 2 20.21 -6.21 14.13
CA VAL A 2 19.22 -5.31 13.50
C VAL A 2 19.14 -4.02 14.34
N ASN A 3 19.10 -2.85 13.71
CA ASN A 3 18.96 -1.57 14.40
C ASN A 3 17.51 -1.38 14.88
N THR A 4 17.16 -2.09 15.96
CA THR A 4 15.80 -2.19 16.51
C THR A 4 15.26 -0.83 16.94
N ARG A 5 16.13 0.08 17.42
CA ARG A 5 15.73 1.43 17.83
C ARG A 5 15.16 2.23 16.67
N ARG A 6 15.89 2.30 15.55
CA ARG A 6 15.44 3.01 14.34
C ARG A 6 14.12 2.45 13.81
N ILE A 7 13.98 1.13 13.77
CA ILE A 7 12.76 0.46 13.30
C ILE A 7 11.57 0.81 14.20
N ASN A 8 11.75 0.73 15.52
CA ASN A 8 10.70 1.05 16.48
C ASN A 8 10.26 2.52 16.39
N GLU A 9 11.21 3.45 16.21
CA GLU A 9 10.90 4.86 16.04
C GLU A 9 10.14 5.15 14.74
N GLN A 10 10.49 4.47 13.63
CA GLN A 10 9.74 4.54 12.37
C GLN A 10 8.32 4.00 12.53
N TYR A 11 8.18 2.85 13.20
CA TYR A 11 6.88 2.24 13.46
C TYR A 11 5.99 3.12 14.33
N LYS A 12 6.53 3.70 15.41
CA LYS A 12 5.79 4.64 16.28
C LYS A 12 5.28 5.87 15.52
N ARG A 13 6.10 6.46 14.64
CA ARG A 13 5.66 7.61 13.82
C ARG A 13 4.56 7.21 12.84
N TYR A 14 4.66 6.02 12.25
CA TYR A 14 3.63 5.49 11.36
C TYR A 14 2.28 5.30 12.08
N GLU A 15 2.28 4.64 13.24
CA GLU A 15 1.06 4.42 14.03
C GLU A 15 0.44 5.74 14.51
N ALA A 16 1.26 6.70 14.96
CA ALA A 16 0.77 8.02 15.35
C ALA A 16 0.11 8.76 14.19
N TRP A 17 0.68 8.68 12.99
CA TRP A 17 0.09 9.28 11.78
C TRP A 17 -1.22 8.60 11.39
N LEU A 18 -1.31 7.26 11.51
CA LEU A 18 -2.56 6.54 11.27
C LEU A 18 -3.66 6.99 12.23
N GLU A 19 -3.37 7.07 13.53
CA GLU A 19 -4.36 7.47 14.53
C GLU A 19 -4.87 8.90 14.29
N GLN A 20 -3.96 9.83 13.96
CA GLN A 20 -4.32 11.21 13.59
C GLN A 20 -5.24 11.29 12.37
N ASN A 21 -5.19 10.28 11.49
CA ASN A 21 -5.93 10.25 10.22
C ASN A 21 -7.02 9.17 10.20
N LYS A 22 -7.40 8.59 11.34
CA LYS A 22 -8.29 7.42 11.40
C LYS A 22 -9.63 7.58 10.67
N ASP A 23 -10.17 8.80 10.62
CA ASP A 23 -11.46 9.10 9.99
C ASP A 23 -11.35 9.49 8.50
N SER A 24 -10.12 9.65 8.01
CA SER A 24 -9.79 10.03 6.64
C SER A 24 -10.05 8.91 5.63
N ARG A 25 -10.11 9.27 4.34
CA ARG A 25 -10.08 8.32 3.24
C ARG A 25 -8.64 8.01 2.89
N PHE A 26 -8.29 6.73 2.88
CA PHE A 26 -6.93 6.30 2.56
C PHE A 26 -6.86 5.75 1.13
N VAL A 27 -5.76 6.06 0.45
CA VAL A 27 -5.38 5.41 -0.79
C VAL A 27 -4.00 4.80 -0.58
N ILE A 28 -3.90 3.49 -0.72
CA ILE A 28 -2.64 2.75 -0.68
C ILE A 28 -2.21 2.52 -2.12
N ILE A 29 -1.00 2.94 -2.47
CA ILE A 29 -0.43 2.74 -3.80
C ILE A 29 0.78 1.82 -3.67
N GLU A 30 0.66 0.59 -4.18
CA GLU A 30 1.76 -0.38 -4.24
C GLU A 30 2.47 -0.28 -5.59
N LEU A 31 3.74 0.13 -5.58
CA LEU A 31 4.55 0.34 -6.77
C LEU A 31 5.56 -0.82 -6.93
N GLY A 32 5.42 -1.61 -8.00
CA GLY A 32 6.40 -2.66 -8.34
C GLY A 32 6.48 -3.83 -7.35
N ALA A 33 5.51 -3.97 -6.45
CA ALA A 33 5.44 -5.06 -5.48
C ALA A 33 5.06 -6.38 -6.17
N GLY A 34 6.06 -7.08 -6.71
CA GLY A 34 5.91 -8.42 -7.29
C GLY A 34 5.68 -9.51 -6.24
N LEU A 35 5.59 -10.76 -6.69
CA LEU A 35 5.38 -11.91 -5.77
C LEU A 35 6.56 -12.13 -4.80
N ALA A 36 7.75 -11.62 -5.14
CA ALA A 36 8.95 -11.74 -4.29
C ALA A 36 8.90 -10.89 -3.01
N VAL A 37 7.96 -9.95 -2.89
CA VAL A 37 7.81 -9.10 -1.69
C VAL A 37 6.38 -9.27 -1.11
N PRO A 38 6.05 -10.46 -0.57
CA PRO A 38 4.69 -10.76 -0.11
C PRO A 38 4.26 -9.93 1.10
N THR A 39 5.20 -9.43 1.89
CA THR A 39 4.94 -8.66 3.11
C THR A 39 4.18 -7.37 2.83
N ILE A 40 4.55 -6.62 1.79
CA ILE A 40 3.84 -5.36 1.45
C ILE A 40 2.45 -5.65 0.90
N ARG A 41 2.29 -6.70 0.09
CA ARG A 41 0.97 -7.13 -0.45
C ARG A 41 0.00 -7.48 0.68
N ASN A 42 0.45 -8.26 1.65
CA ASN A 42 -0.37 -8.63 2.81
C ASN A 42 -0.71 -7.43 3.68
N PHE A 43 0.20 -6.46 3.79
CA PHE A 43 -0.03 -5.25 4.56
C PHE A 43 -1.15 -4.39 3.94
N GLY A 44 -1.08 -4.10 2.64
CA GLY A 44 -2.09 -3.32 1.94
C GLY A 44 -3.47 -3.99 2.01
N GLU A 45 -3.53 -5.30 1.73
CA GLU A 45 -4.78 -6.06 1.77
C GLU A 45 -5.39 -6.11 3.17
N LYS A 46 -4.58 -6.29 4.22
CA LYS A 46 -5.04 -6.23 5.61
C LYS A 46 -5.53 -4.85 6.01
N PHE A 47 -4.92 -3.79 5.49
CA PHE A 47 -5.34 -2.42 5.80
C PHE A 47 -6.72 -2.12 5.22
N VAL A 48 -6.95 -2.44 3.94
CA VAL A 48 -8.27 -2.24 3.30
C VAL A 48 -9.35 -3.07 3.99
N LYS A 49 -9.04 -4.31 4.41
CA LYS A 49 -9.99 -5.13 5.18
C LYS A 49 -10.38 -4.52 6.52
N ARG A 50 -9.49 -3.77 7.18
CA ARG A 50 -9.77 -3.12 8.48
C ARG A 50 -10.40 -1.75 8.33
N SER A 51 -10.07 -1.02 7.27
CA SER A 51 -10.51 0.36 7.06
C SER A 51 -11.47 0.45 5.87
N LYS A 52 -12.77 0.60 6.16
CA LYS A 52 -13.83 0.68 5.14
C LYS A 52 -13.69 1.86 4.17
N LYS A 53 -12.89 2.87 4.52
CA LYS A 53 -12.62 4.07 3.70
C LYS A 53 -11.26 4.01 2.99
N ALA A 54 -10.67 2.83 2.87
CA ALA A 54 -9.39 2.64 2.20
C ALA A 54 -9.55 1.98 0.82
N THR A 55 -8.75 2.41 -0.14
CA THR A 55 -8.65 1.79 -1.47
C THR A 55 -7.20 1.40 -1.72
N LEU A 56 -6.97 0.17 -2.19
CA LEU A 56 -5.66 -0.31 -2.61
C LEU A 56 -5.55 -0.26 -4.14
N ILE A 57 -4.49 0.39 -4.64
CA ILE A 57 -4.11 0.44 -6.05
C ILE A 57 -2.76 -0.26 -6.20
N ARG A 58 -2.71 -1.33 -6.99
CA ARG A 58 -1.48 -2.09 -7.28
C ARG A 58 -1.00 -1.76 -8.68
N ILE A 59 0.21 -1.22 -8.79
CA ILE A 59 0.83 -0.83 -10.06
C ILE A 59 2.04 -1.72 -10.31
N ASN A 60 1.93 -2.64 -11.27
CA ASN A 60 3.03 -3.50 -11.65
C ASN A 60 2.86 -4.04 -13.09
N PRO A 61 3.88 -3.99 -13.97
CA PRO A 61 3.75 -4.54 -15.32
C PRO A 61 3.46 -6.05 -15.33
N ARG A 62 3.93 -6.75 -14.30
CA ARG A 62 3.74 -8.20 -14.06
C ARG A 62 3.16 -8.39 -12.66
N ASP A 63 2.66 -9.59 -12.33
CA ASP A 63 2.22 -9.96 -10.98
C ASP A 63 1.22 -9.01 -10.27
N ASN A 64 0.48 -8.21 -11.03
CA ASN A 64 -0.40 -7.15 -10.50
C ASN A 64 -1.76 -7.65 -10.00
N TYR A 65 -2.02 -8.95 -10.05
CA TYR A 65 -3.32 -9.50 -9.64
C TYR A 65 -3.69 -9.05 -8.22
N ILE A 66 -4.91 -8.54 -8.08
CA ILE A 66 -5.61 -8.28 -6.83
C ILE A 66 -7.09 -8.54 -7.09
N SER A 67 -7.79 -9.05 -6.09
CA SER A 67 -9.24 -9.21 -6.18
C SER A 67 -9.90 -7.84 -6.31
N GLU A 68 -10.85 -7.71 -7.23
CA GLU A 68 -11.64 -6.48 -7.45
C GLU A 68 -12.44 -6.06 -6.19
N TYR A 69 -12.74 -7.02 -5.30
CA TYR A 69 -13.36 -6.76 -4.00
C TYR A 69 -12.40 -6.11 -2.98
N ILE A 70 -11.09 -6.11 -3.27
CA ILE A 70 -10.05 -5.58 -2.37
C ILE A 70 -9.43 -4.30 -2.96
N GLY A 71 -9.25 -4.21 -4.27
CA GLY A 71 -8.60 -3.05 -4.87
C GLY A 71 -8.54 -3.07 -6.39
N ILE A 72 -7.75 -2.13 -6.92
CA ILE A 72 -7.60 -1.84 -8.34
C ILE A 72 -6.21 -2.30 -8.79
N SER A 73 -6.13 -2.94 -9.95
CA SER A 73 -4.87 -3.31 -10.60
C SER A 73 -4.57 -2.42 -11.80
N LEU A 74 -3.35 -1.92 -11.89
CA LEU A 74 -2.79 -1.21 -13.04
C LEU A 74 -1.60 -2.01 -13.61
N LYS A 75 -1.79 -2.56 -14.81
CA LYS A 75 -0.76 -3.32 -15.54
C LYS A 75 0.14 -2.38 -16.34
N CYS A 76 0.95 -1.59 -15.64
CA CYS A 76 1.93 -0.68 -16.23
C CYS A 76 3.12 -0.44 -15.30
N GLY A 77 4.13 0.29 -15.77
CA GLY A 77 5.23 0.73 -14.93
C GLY A 77 4.78 1.72 -13.84
N ALA A 78 5.48 1.74 -12.71
CA ALA A 78 5.13 2.59 -11.56
C ALA A 78 4.99 4.08 -11.94
N LEU A 79 5.93 4.60 -12.76
CA LEU A 79 5.90 5.99 -13.22
C LEU A 79 4.67 6.27 -14.12
N ASP A 80 4.38 5.39 -15.06
CA ASP A 80 3.25 5.57 -15.99
C ASP A 80 1.91 5.45 -15.26
N GLY A 81 1.81 4.56 -14.27
CA GLY A 81 0.63 4.45 -13.42
C GLY A 81 0.40 5.68 -12.55
N LEU A 82 1.47 6.24 -11.95
CA LEU A 82 1.36 7.49 -11.18
C LEU A 82 0.94 8.68 -12.06
N ARG A 83 1.46 8.76 -13.29
CA ARG A 83 1.04 9.80 -14.25
C ARG A 83 -0.45 9.72 -14.56
N GLN A 84 -1.00 8.51 -14.71
CA GLN A 84 -2.44 8.33 -14.93
C GLN A 84 -3.31 8.72 -13.72
N ILE A 85 -2.77 8.68 -12.50
CA ILE A 85 -3.50 9.06 -11.28
C ILE A 85 -3.49 10.58 -11.06
N LEU A 86 -2.42 11.26 -11.47
CA LEU A 86 -2.21 12.70 -11.24
C LEU A 86 -2.80 13.61 -12.33
N CYS A 87 -3.15 13.05 -13.49
CA CYS A 87 -3.79 13.75 -14.60
C CYS A 87 -5.30 13.82 -14.43
#